data_AF-A0A3L7SG25-F1
#
_entry.id   AF-A0A3L7SG25-F1
#
_cell.length_a   1.000
_cell.length_b   1.000
_cell.length_c   1.000
_cell.angle_alpha   90.00
_cell.angle_beta   90.00
_cell.angle_gamma   90.00
#
_symmetry.space_group_name_H-M   'P 1'
#
loop_
_entity.id
_entity.type
_entity.pdbx_description
1 polymer ?
#
loop_
_entity_poly.entity_id
_entity_poly.type
_entity_poly.pdbx_seq_one_letter_code
_entity_poly.pdbx_strand_id
1 'polypeptide(L)'
;MAEVETTMKSGVCPKCQGSRILANISLKDPFHGAVDSQVAVNSTPGTVFFPGMVTSKIRAWVCEGCGYAEFYVAEPAKLGKAIDRAMASSKRPHDPRQDPHRLK
;
A
#
# COMPACT_ATOMS: atom_id res chain seq x y z
N MET A 1 -20.38 -8.34 -18.96
CA MET A 1 -19.04 -8.19 -19.58
C MET A 1 -18.04 -8.42 -18.47
N ALA A 2 -17.31 -9.54 -18.50
CA ALA A 2 -16.33 -9.85 -17.46
C ALA A 2 -15.04 -9.09 -17.78
N GLU A 3 -14.62 -8.24 -16.86
CA GLU A 3 -13.30 -7.61 -16.88
C GLU A 3 -12.28 -8.76 -16.76
N VAL A 4 -11.54 -9.03 -17.83
CA VAL A 4 -10.46 -10.00 -17.79
C VAL A 4 -9.37 -9.37 -16.93
N GLU A 5 -9.33 -9.74 -15.66
CA GLU A 5 -8.34 -9.26 -14.71
C GLU A 5 -6.98 -9.88 -15.09
N THR A 6 -6.26 -9.22 -16.01
CA THR A 6 -4.95 -9.65 -16.55
C THR A 6 -3.84 -9.43 -15.52
N THR A 7 -3.91 -10.18 -14.41
CA THR A 7 -2.90 -10.18 -13.35
C THR A 7 -1.84 -11.25 -13.64
N MET A 8 -0.60 -11.01 -13.20
CA MET A 8 0.46 -12.03 -13.30
C MET A 8 0.19 -13.28 -12.48
N LYS A 9 -0.78 -13.24 -11.55
CA LYS A 9 -1.27 -14.41 -10.81
C LYS A 9 -2.03 -15.41 -11.69
N SER A 10 -2.49 -15.00 -12.88
CA SER A 10 -3.03 -15.91 -13.90
C SER A 10 -1.95 -16.78 -14.57
N GLY A 11 -0.66 -16.50 -14.31
CA GLY A 11 0.47 -17.19 -14.94
C GLY A 11 0.92 -16.59 -16.27
N VAL A 12 0.29 -15.50 -16.73
CA VAL A 12 0.64 -14.81 -17.99
C VAL A 12 1.08 -13.38 -17.70
N CYS A 13 2.17 -12.95 -18.34
CA CYS A 13 2.65 -11.57 -18.24
C CYS A 13 1.73 -10.63 -19.06
N PRO A 14 1.13 -9.59 -18.45
CA PRO A 14 0.26 -8.68 -19.17
C PRO A 14 1.00 -7.80 -20.20
N LYS A 15 2.33 -7.67 -20.08
CA LYS A 15 3.16 -6.84 -20.97
C LYS A 15 3.56 -7.56 -22.26
N CYS A 16 4.05 -8.80 -22.15
CA CYS A 16 4.61 -9.54 -23.30
C CYS A 16 3.89 -10.86 -23.60
N GLN A 17 2.85 -11.21 -22.84
CA GLN A 17 2.11 -12.47 -22.94
C GLN A 17 2.97 -13.73 -22.67
N GLY A 18 4.17 -13.58 -22.09
CA GLY A 18 5.02 -14.70 -21.68
C GLY A 18 4.42 -15.47 -20.50
N SER A 19 4.60 -16.79 -20.49
CA SER A 19 4.07 -17.70 -19.45
C SER A 19 5.05 -18.03 -18.33
N ARG A 20 6.32 -17.60 -18.47
CA ARG A 20 7.35 -17.90 -17.48
C ARG A 20 7.43 -16.77 -16.45
N ILE A 21 6.80 -17.02 -15.30
CA ILE A 21 6.64 -16.07 -14.20
C ILE A 21 7.34 -16.58 -12.94
N LEU A 22 8.25 -15.78 -12.41
CA LEU A 22 8.85 -15.99 -11.09
C LEU A 22 7.88 -15.45 -10.04
N ALA A 23 7.15 -16.34 -9.37
CA ALA A 23 6.06 -15.98 -8.46
C ALA A 23 6.49 -15.86 -6.99
N ASN A 24 5.75 -15.06 -6.22
CA ASN A 24 5.85 -14.97 -4.76
C ASN A 24 7.26 -14.63 -4.21
N ILE A 25 8.01 -13.82 -4.94
CA ILE A 25 9.36 -13.39 -4.55
C ILE A 25 9.26 -12.41 -3.37
N SER A 26 10.05 -12.64 -2.32
CA SER A 26 10.33 -11.65 -1.28
C SER A 26 11.25 -10.56 -1.81
N LEU A 27 10.87 -9.30 -1.67
CA LEU A 27 11.83 -8.20 -1.81
C LEU A 27 12.57 -8.04 -0.49
N LYS A 28 13.90 -7.90 -0.54
CA LYS A 28 14.72 -7.60 0.62
C LYS A 28 15.30 -6.20 0.46
N ASP A 29 15.26 -5.42 1.53
CA ASP A 29 15.92 -4.12 1.56
C ASP A 29 17.39 -4.32 1.99
N PRO A 30 18.38 -4.01 1.12
CA PRO A 30 19.79 -4.23 1.45
C PRO A 30 20.30 -3.33 2.58
N PHE A 31 19.62 -2.22 2.91
CA PHE A 31 20.07 -1.24 3.90
C PHE A 31 19.50 -1.46 5.31
N HIS A 32 18.47 -2.31 5.47
CA HIS A 32 17.78 -2.54 6.74
C HIS A 32 17.93 -3.97 7.30
N GLY A 33 18.92 -4.74 6.79
CA GLY A 33 19.13 -6.14 7.14
C GLY A 33 18.29 -7.10 6.30
N ALA A 34 18.34 -8.40 6.59
CA ALA A 34 17.63 -9.45 5.82
C ALA A 34 16.10 -9.46 6.03
N VAL A 35 15.48 -8.29 6.18
CA VAL A 35 14.04 -8.09 6.37
C VAL A 35 13.35 -7.90 5.02
N ASP A 36 12.16 -8.49 4.90
CA ASP A 36 11.31 -8.29 3.73
C ASP A 36 10.88 -6.81 3.64
N SER A 37 10.87 -6.24 2.43
CA SER A 37 10.32 -4.91 2.18
C SER A 37 8.82 -4.87 2.48
N GLN A 38 8.35 -3.72 3.00
CA GLN A 38 6.98 -3.55 3.48
C GLN A 38 6.38 -2.25 2.96
N VAL A 39 5.06 -2.25 2.76
CA VAL A 39 4.26 -1.02 2.63
C VAL A 39 3.82 -0.61 4.03
N ALA A 40 3.93 0.68 4.34
CA ALA A 40 3.49 1.27 5.59
C ALA A 40 2.40 2.31 5.35
N VAL A 41 1.36 2.31 6.19
CA VAL A 41 0.34 3.36 6.27
C VAL A 41 0.41 3.96 7.67
N ASN A 42 0.49 5.29 7.76
CA ASN A 42 0.37 6.00 9.03
C ASN A 42 -1.11 6.25 9.34
N SER A 43 -1.66 5.55 10.33
CA SER A 43 -3.07 5.69 10.71
C SER A 43 -3.38 6.97 11.48
N THR A 44 -2.36 7.75 11.88
CA THR A 44 -2.53 8.99 12.65
C THR A 44 -1.55 10.05 12.15
N PRO A 45 -1.90 10.75 11.05
CA PRO A 45 -1.07 11.82 10.52
C PRO A 45 -0.96 12.97 11.55
N GLY A 46 0.27 13.45 11.83
CA GLY A 46 0.49 14.66 12.63
C GLY A 46 0.84 14.48 14.11
N THR A 47 1.06 13.26 14.61
CA THR A 47 1.64 13.03 15.95
C THR A 47 3.17 12.89 15.87
N VAL A 48 3.89 13.55 16.80
CA VAL A 48 5.37 13.53 16.88
C VAL A 48 5.95 12.13 17.17
N PHE A 49 5.14 11.29 17.81
CA PHE A 49 5.39 9.86 17.93
C PHE A 49 4.51 9.15 16.89
N PHE A 50 4.99 8.06 16.28
CA PHE A 50 4.28 7.28 15.25
C PHE A 50 3.54 6.03 15.81
N PRO A 51 2.67 6.11 16.85
CA PRO A 51 2.07 4.91 17.45
C PRO A 51 0.99 4.24 16.56
N GLY A 52 0.90 4.58 15.28
CA GLY A 52 -0.12 4.11 14.34
C GLY A 52 0.42 3.54 13.02
N MET A 53 1.71 3.20 12.94
CA MET A 53 2.26 2.66 11.70
C MET A 53 1.77 1.22 11.49
N VAL A 54 0.99 1.02 10.43
CA VAL A 54 0.49 -0.29 10.03
C VAL A 54 1.26 -0.73 8.80
N THR A 55 1.95 -1.87 8.90
CA THR A 55 2.77 -2.39 7.81
C THR A 55 2.26 -3.73 7.27
N SER A 56 2.60 -4.02 6.01
CA SER A 56 2.38 -5.30 5.34
C SER A 56 3.55 -5.61 4.40
N LYS A 57 3.97 -6.88 4.37
CA LYS A 57 5.02 -7.37 3.46
C LYS A 57 4.61 -7.24 1.99
N ILE A 58 5.61 -7.03 1.13
CA ILE A 58 5.47 -7.00 -0.33
C ILE A 58 5.95 -8.33 -0.93
N ARG A 59 5.20 -8.82 -1.90
CA ARG A 59 5.52 -9.99 -2.73
C ARG A 59 5.55 -9.58 -4.20
N ALA A 60 6.53 -10.07 -4.95
CA ALA A 60 6.66 -9.82 -6.38
C ALA A 60 6.35 -11.04 -7.25
N TRP A 61 5.79 -10.75 -8.42
CA TRP A 61 5.73 -11.64 -9.56
C TRP A 61 6.55 -10.98 -10.67
N VAL A 62 7.53 -11.68 -11.23
CA VAL A 62 8.45 -11.13 -12.23
C VAL A 62 8.43 -12.00 -13.49
N CYS A 63 8.20 -11.39 -14.64
CA CYS A 63 8.28 -12.08 -15.92
C CYS A 63 9.74 -12.31 -16.30
N GLU A 64 10.12 -13.56 -16.53
CA GLU A 64 11.49 -13.90 -16.93
C GLU A 64 11.83 -13.34 -18.33
N GLY A 65 10.85 -13.27 -19.22
CA GLY A 65 11.08 -12.85 -20.61
C GLY A 65 11.29 -11.35 -20.81
N CYS A 66 10.51 -10.51 -20.12
CA CYS A 66 10.55 -9.05 -20.34
C CYS A 66 10.88 -8.22 -19.09
N GLY A 67 11.08 -8.87 -17.94
CA GLY A 67 11.42 -8.21 -16.67
C GLY A 67 10.28 -7.42 -16.03
N TYR A 68 9.06 -7.44 -16.59
CA TYR A 68 7.91 -6.80 -15.96
C TYR A 68 7.64 -7.39 -14.58
N ALA A 69 7.43 -6.54 -13.60
CA ALA A 69 7.21 -6.93 -12.21
C ALA A 69 5.89 -6.35 -11.68
N GLU A 70 5.12 -7.19 -11.02
CA GLU A 70 3.89 -6.83 -10.31
C GLU A 70 4.05 -7.10 -8.82
N PHE A 71 3.64 -6.15 -7.98
CA PHE A 71 3.81 -6.21 -6.53
C PHE A 71 2.47 -6.30 -5.82
N TYR A 72 2.39 -7.17 -4.82
CA TYR A 72 1.21 -7.34 -4.00
C TYR A 72 1.58 -7.25 -2.52
N VAL A 73 0.69 -6.66 -1.75
CA VAL A 73 0.77 -6.67 -0.29
C VAL A 73 0.14 -7.95 0.25
N ALA A 74 0.76 -8.54 1.29
CA ALA A 74 0.23 -9.75 1.93
C ALA A 74 -1.10 -9.51 2.67
N GLU A 75 -1.28 -8.33 3.27
CA GLU A 75 -2.43 -8.00 4.12
C GLU A 75 -3.13 -6.70 3.66
N PRO A 76 -3.74 -6.65 2.45
CA PRO A 76 -4.32 -5.42 1.91
C PRO A 76 -5.44 -4.86 2.79
N ALA A 77 -6.28 -5.71 3.38
CA ALA A 77 -7.39 -5.29 4.25
C ALA A 77 -6.89 -4.57 5.52
N LYS A 78 -5.72 -4.95 6.03
CA LYS A 78 -5.10 -4.31 7.20
C LYS A 78 -4.67 -2.88 6.87
N LEU A 79 -4.11 -2.67 5.68
CA LEU A 79 -3.75 -1.35 5.18
C LEU A 79 -4.99 -0.49 4.89
N GLY A 80 -6.03 -1.05 4.28
CA GLY A 80 -7.29 -0.34 4.03
C GLY A 80 -7.91 0.22 5.31
N LYS A 81 -8.04 -0.61 6.35
CA LYS A 81 -8.52 -0.16 7.68
C LYS A 81 -7.63 0.92 8.31
N ALA A 82 -6.33 0.95 7.99
CA ALA A 82 -5.43 1.99 8.48
C ALA A 82 -5.66 3.33 7.75
N ILE A 83 -5.92 3.28 6.43
CA ILE A 83 -6.27 4.44 5.62
C ILE A 83 -7.60 5.03 6.11
N ASP A 84 -8.62 4.21 6.34
CA ASP A 84 -9.93 4.67 6.82
C ASP A 84 -9.81 5.44 8.16
N ARG A 85 -8.98 4.93 9.07
CA ARG A 85 -8.70 5.58 10.37
C ARG A 85 -7.94 6.89 10.21
N ALA A 86 -6.96 6.95 9.31
CA ALA A 86 -6.23 8.18 9.01
C ALA A 86 -7.16 9.26 8.46
N MET A 87 -8.03 8.89 7.52
CA MET A 87 -9.00 9.81 6.91
C MET A 87 -10.05 10.29 7.91
N ALA A 88 -10.57 9.41 8.78
CA ALA A 88 -11.52 9.79 9.83
C ALA A 88 -10.91 10.79 10.84
N SER A 89 -9.63 10.62 11.19
CA SER A 89 -8.93 11.49 12.15
C SER A 89 -8.64 12.90 11.61
N SER A 90 -8.56 13.04 10.28
CA SER A 90 -8.35 14.34 9.61
C SER A 90 -9.63 15.19 9.54
N LYS A 91 -10.82 14.59 9.61
CA LYS A 91 -12.11 15.31 9.67
C LYS A 91 -12.42 15.74 11.10
N ARG A 92 -11.58 16.57 11.72
CA ARG A 92 -12.08 17.36 12.86
C ARG A 92 -13.04 18.40 12.30
N PRO A 93 -14.29 18.50 12.79
CA PRO A 93 -15.18 19.58 12.37
C PRO A 93 -14.50 20.91 12.70
N HIS A 94 -14.48 21.83 11.73
CA HIS A 94 -14.14 23.22 11.97
C HIS A 94 -14.99 23.72 13.14
N ASP A 95 -14.37 24.12 14.25
CA ASP A 95 -15.06 24.71 15.39
C ASP A 95 -15.38 26.17 15.04
N PRO A 96 -16.66 26.54 14.84
CA PRO A 96 -17.01 27.92 14.49
C PRO A 96 -16.76 28.92 15.63
N ARG A 97 -16.39 28.45 16.84
CA ARG A 97 -15.99 29.33 17.96
C ARG A 97 -14.54 29.80 17.86
N GLN A 98 -13.75 29.30 16.90
CA GLN A 98 -12.37 29.71 16.68
C GLN A 98 -12.23 30.85 15.66
N ASP A 99 -13.33 31.48 15.25
CA ASP A 99 -13.30 32.67 14.41
C ASP A 99 -13.24 33.94 15.27
N PRO A 100 -12.07 34.61 15.41
CA PRO A 100 -11.91 35.79 16.25
C PRO A 100 -12.64 37.02 15.71
N HIS A 101 -13.28 36.94 14.53
CA HIS A 101 -13.90 38.09 13.87
C HIS A 101 -15.42 38.18 14.03
N ARG A 102 -16.08 37.29 14.79
CA ARG A 102 -17.54 37.35 15.01
C ARG A 102 -17.94 38.18 16.24
N LEU A 103 -17.47 39.43 16.28
CA LEU A 103 -18.00 40.48 17.15
C LEU A 103 -17.91 41.80 16.37
N LYS A 104 -18.94 42.07 15.57
CA LYS A 104 -19.55 43.39 15.31
C LYS A 104 -20.75 43.22 14.38
#